data_AF-A0AAU1R7F5-F1
#
_entry.id   AF-A0AAU1R7F5-F1
#
_cell.length_a   1.000
_cell.length_b   1.000
_cell.length_c   1.000
_cell.angle_alpha   90.00
_cell.angle_beta   90.00
_cell.angle_gamma   90.00
#
_symmetry.space_group_name_H-M   'P 1'
#
loop_
_entity.id
_entity.type
_entity.pdbx_description
1 polymer ?
#
loop_
_entity_poly.entity_id
_entity_poly.type
_entity_poly.pdbx_seq_one_letter_code
_entity_poly.pdbx_strand_id
1 'polypeptide(L)'
;MDSTIKPQPSTPGGRWLSDADDATHTGYTLGQLDDGTVPTFRRGKALYEREFTDHPEQPGGTWDGPEAEHVPQPAALVPACTCGWHGTPLPYDPDGGQWNDPYGMDAYRGQDLDALGAWQEHARAAAAAVDPAVHSSHLYRLTELAGTLGELADERPRAALNLARMLRELADHIEPLAVAQARALGVPWDTIADDLTVTRQSVHGRYVARPSQELQQRVQDLTGGTLADLLNAAKNRRPHTPPPAREGWPKAVCRILATDDHSTATGATNSRADFDPRTDG
;
A
#
# COMPACT_ATOMS: atom_id res chain seq x y z
N MET A 1 13.80 -5.28 24.20
CA MET A 1 14.86 -6.03 23.50
C MET A 1 15.52 -5.04 22.58
N ASP A 2 16.85 -5.00 22.55
CA ASP A 2 17.58 -4.00 21.74
C ASP A 2 17.48 -4.43 20.28
N SER A 3 16.55 -3.83 19.52
CA SER A 3 16.33 -4.12 18.09
C SER A 3 17.55 -3.68 17.30
N THR A 4 18.58 -4.52 17.33
CA THR A 4 19.85 -4.26 16.66
C THR A 4 19.62 -4.50 15.19
N ILE A 5 19.43 -3.42 14.42
CA ILE A 5 19.46 -3.47 12.95
C ILE A 5 20.85 -3.99 12.57
N LYS A 6 20.94 -5.28 12.25
CA LYS A 6 22.18 -5.84 11.75
C LYS A 6 22.29 -5.48 10.28
N PRO A 7 23.32 -4.74 9.83
CA PRO A 7 23.62 -4.69 8.42
C PRO A 7 23.89 -6.12 7.97
N GLN A 8 22.95 -6.72 7.24
CA GLN A 8 23.19 -8.00 6.59
C GLN A 8 24.36 -7.78 5.63
N PRO A 9 25.44 -8.59 5.67
CA PRO A 9 26.54 -8.46 4.73
C PRO A 9 25.95 -8.56 3.32
N SER A 10 26.02 -7.43 2.61
CA SER A 10 25.53 -7.16 1.26
C SER A 10 24.96 -8.39 0.55
N THR A 11 23.63 -8.50 0.53
CA THR A 11 23.00 -9.22 -0.57
C THR A 11 23.48 -8.54 -1.85
N PRO A 12 23.94 -9.28 -2.88
CA PRO A 12 24.29 -8.68 -4.16
C PRO A 12 23.09 -7.85 -4.64
N GLY A 13 23.23 -6.53 -4.73
CA GLY A 13 22.14 -5.59 -5.09
C GLY A 13 21.79 -4.50 -4.07
N GLY A 14 22.63 -4.20 -3.07
CA GLY A 14 22.50 -2.96 -2.29
C GLY A 14 21.24 -2.81 -1.40
N ARG A 15 20.48 -3.89 -1.20
CA ARG A 15 19.25 -3.86 -0.39
C ARG A 15 19.55 -3.94 1.11
N TRP A 16 18.79 -3.18 1.88
CA TRP A 16 18.86 -3.14 3.34
C TRP A 16 17.61 -3.77 3.95
N LEU A 17 17.77 -4.49 5.07
CA LEU A 17 16.66 -5.17 5.75
C LEU A 17 16.57 -4.66 7.18
N SER A 18 15.34 -4.40 7.62
CA SER A 18 15.03 -4.07 9.00
C SER A 18 14.04 -5.10 9.54
N ASP A 19 14.46 -5.87 10.54
CA ASP A 19 13.63 -6.87 11.25
C ASP A 19 12.80 -6.25 12.40
N ALA A 20 12.49 -4.95 12.31
CA ALA A 20 11.74 -4.26 13.35
C ALA A 20 10.25 -4.70 13.32
N ASP A 21 9.87 -5.58 14.24
CA ASP A 21 8.51 -5.89 14.71
C ASP A 21 7.42 -6.00 13.62
N ASP A 22 7.34 -7.16 12.97
CA ASP A 22 6.28 -7.64 12.06
C ASP A 22 6.07 -6.85 10.74
N ALA A 23 6.69 -5.68 10.57
CA ALA A 23 6.71 -4.94 9.31
C ALA A 23 8.09 -5.06 8.65
N THR A 24 8.26 -6.01 7.72
CA THR A 24 9.51 -6.16 6.98
C THR A 24 9.71 -4.98 6.02
N HIS A 25 10.46 -3.98 6.46
CA HIS A 25 10.93 -2.89 5.61
C HIS A 25 12.20 -3.31 4.89
N THR A 26 12.15 -3.33 3.56
CA THR A 26 13.32 -3.51 2.71
C THR A 26 13.68 -2.17 2.08
N GLY A 27 14.88 -1.68 2.39
CA GLY A 27 15.46 -0.48 1.81
C GLY A 27 16.28 -0.77 0.56
N TYR A 28 16.40 0.22 -0.30
CA TYR A 28 17.25 0.21 -1.49
C TYR A 28 17.57 1.64 -1.90
N THR A 29 18.56 1.82 -2.77
CA THR A 29 18.90 3.12 -3.35
C THR A 29 18.40 3.20 -4.77
N LEU A 30 17.80 4.34 -5.13
CA LEU A 30 17.52 4.70 -6.51
C LEU A 30 18.52 5.75 -6.96
N GLY A 31 18.96 5.69 -8.21
CA GLY A 31 19.71 6.79 -8.80
C GLY A 31 18.77 7.82 -9.43
N GLN A 32 19.01 9.10 -9.17
CA GLN A 32 18.33 10.23 -9.79
C GLN A 32 19.31 10.97 -10.71
N LEU A 33 18.88 11.25 -11.95
CA LEU A 33 19.68 11.99 -12.95
C LEU A 33 19.65 13.51 -12.70
N ASP A 34 20.50 14.26 -13.41
CA ASP A 34 20.61 15.73 -13.29
C ASP A 34 19.27 16.47 -13.55
N ASP A 35 18.39 15.90 -14.36
CA ASP A 35 17.06 16.46 -14.64
C ASP A 35 16.01 16.11 -13.56
N GLY A 36 16.43 15.44 -12.49
CA GLY A 36 15.58 14.99 -11.39
C GLY A 36 14.81 13.69 -11.68
N THR A 37 15.00 13.06 -12.83
CA THR A 37 14.32 11.82 -13.17
C THR A 37 14.99 10.61 -12.53
N VAL A 38 14.18 9.66 -12.06
CA VAL A 38 14.65 8.32 -11.68
C VAL A 38 14.47 7.41 -12.90
N PRO A 39 15.55 6.84 -13.46
CA PRO A 39 15.44 5.94 -14.61
C PRO A 39 14.52 4.77 -14.31
N THR A 40 13.76 4.35 -15.32
CA THR A 40 12.85 3.21 -15.21
C THR A 40 13.15 2.17 -16.27
N PHE A 41 12.77 0.92 -16.01
CA PHE A 41 12.81 -0.15 -16.99
C PHE A 41 11.51 -0.93 -16.98
N ARG A 42 11.22 -1.60 -18.09
CA ARG A 42 10.05 -2.48 -18.19
C ARG A 42 10.46 -3.93 -18.02
N ARG A 43 9.70 -4.65 -17.21
CA ARG A 43 9.70 -6.12 -17.17
C ARG A 43 8.28 -6.59 -17.48
N GLY A 44 8.08 -7.06 -18.72
CA GLY A 44 6.74 -7.32 -19.26
C GLY A 44 5.94 -6.02 -19.41
N LYS A 45 4.76 -5.95 -18.78
CA LYS A 45 3.88 -4.76 -18.82
C LYS A 45 4.10 -3.78 -17.66
N ALA A 46 4.88 -4.16 -16.66
CA ALA A 46 5.14 -3.33 -15.49
C ALA A 46 6.38 -2.45 -15.72
N LEU A 47 6.31 -1.23 -15.20
CA LEU A 47 7.39 -0.25 -15.16
C LEU A 47 7.98 -0.27 -13.75
N TYR A 48 9.30 -0.39 -13.64
CA TYR A 48 10.05 -0.44 -12.39
C TYR A 48 11.06 0.70 -12.37
N GLU A 49 11.27 1.30 -11.21
CA GLU A 49 12.39 2.22 -10.97
C GLU A 49 13.69 1.40 -10.95
N ARG A 50 14.76 1.95 -11.50
CA ARG A 50 16.07 1.29 -11.48
C ARG A 50 16.74 1.53 -10.14
N GLU A 51 16.99 0.44 -9.43
CA GLU A 51 17.86 0.44 -8.25
C GLU A 51 19.29 0.75 -8.71
N PHE A 52 20.02 1.51 -7.90
CA PHE A 52 21.41 1.86 -8.13
C PHE A 52 22.23 1.27 -6.98
N THR A 53 23.29 0.56 -7.33
CA THR A 53 24.23 -0.02 -6.35
C THR A 53 25.60 0.58 -6.57
N ASP A 54 26.12 1.29 -5.57
CA ASP A 54 27.47 1.87 -5.62
C ASP A 54 28.54 0.77 -5.61
N HIS A 55 29.62 0.93 -6.39
CA HIS A 55 30.66 -0.09 -6.48
C HIS A 55 31.69 0.10 -5.36
N PRO A 56 31.94 -0.90 -4.50
CA PRO A 56 32.86 -0.74 -3.36
C PRO A 56 34.30 -0.40 -3.75
N GLU A 57 34.76 -0.95 -4.89
CA GLU A 57 36.17 -0.99 -5.26
C GLU A 57 36.52 -0.07 -6.44
N GLN A 58 35.53 0.59 -7.06
CA GLN A 58 35.73 1.38 -8.28
C GLN A 58 34.82 2.61 -8.24
N PRO A 59 35.24 3.74 -8.82
CA PRO A 59 34.36 4.90 -8.95
C PRO A 59 33.08 4.58 -9.71
N GLY A 60 31.95 5.07 -9.20
CA GLY A 60 30.64 4.86 -9.80
C GLY A 60 29.93 3.60 -9.32
N GLY A 61 28.70 3.40 -9.81
CA GLY A 61 27.88 2.24 -9.49
C GLY A 61 27.23 1.61 -10.71
N THR A 62 26.44 0.58 -10.43
CA THR A 62 25.69 -0.18 -11.43
C THR A 62 24.19 -0.04 -11.24
N TRP A 63 23.47 0.07 -12.35
CA TRP A 63 22.01 0.07 -12.36
C TRP A 63 21.49 -1.36 -12.44
N ASP A 64 20.50 -1.68 -11.61
CA ASP A 64 19.77 -2.93 -11.71
C ASP A 64 18.81 -2.96 -12.92
N GLY A 65 18.51 -4.17 -13.39
CA GLY A 65 17.62 -4.45 -14.51
C GLY A 65 18.36 -4.89 -15.78
N PRO A 66 17.64 -5.15 -16.89
CA PRO A 66 18.27 -5.48 -18.16
C PRO A 66 19.23 -4.35 -18.55
N GLU A 67 20.41 -4.71 -19.09
CA GLU A 67 21.42 -3.78 -19.61
C GLU A 67 20.71 -2.74 -20.48
N ALA A 68 20.58 -1.53 -19.96
CA ALA A 68 20.31 -0.40 -20.81
C ALA A 68 21.67 0.04 -21.34
N GLU A 69 21.79 0.12 -22.66
CA GLU A 69 22.89 0.87 -23.27
C GLU A 69 22.92 2.27 -22.66
N HIS A 70 23.97 2.56 -21.89
CA HIS A 70 24.40 3.91 -21.50
C HIS A 70 23.41 4.73 -20.65
N VAL A 71 22.95 4.21 -19.51
CA VAL A 71 22.40 5.10 -18.47
C VAL A 71 23.58 5.82 -17.79
N PRO A 72 23.60 7.16 -17.73
CA PRO A 72 24.66 7.89 -17.04
C PRO A 72 24.67 7.56 -15.54
N GLN A 73 25.78 7.88 -14.87
CA GLN A 73 25.83 7.86 -13.41
C GLN A 73 24.78 8.85 -12.86
N PRO A 74 24.16 8.54 -11.72
CA PRO A 74 23.18 9.44 -11.12
C PRO A 74 23.84 10.74 -10.66
N ALA A 75 23.08 11.81 -10.60
CA ALA A 75 23.46 13.06 -9.95
C ALA A 75 23.19 13.01 -8.43
N ALA A 76 22.25 12.16 -8.02
CA ALA A 76 21.88 11.97 -6.63
C ALA A 76 21.42 10.53 -6.33
N LEU A 77 21.65 10.08 -5.11
CA LEU A 77 21.10 8.84 -4.55
C LEU A 77 19.83 9.16 -3.77
N VAL A 78 18.76 8.43 -4.04
CA VAL A 78 17.47 8.56 -3.34
C VAL A 78 17.26 7.29 -2.53
N PRO A 79 17.36 7.33 -1.19
CA PRO A 79 17.01 6.19 -0.38
C PRO A 79 15.52 5.90 -0.51
N ALA A 80 15.17 4.64 -0.67
CA ALA A 80 13.80 4.21 -0.90
C ALA A 80 13.47 2.97 -0.06
N CYS A 81 12.18 2.68 0.09
CA CYS A 81 11.70 1.52 0.81
C CYS A 81 10.57 0.82 0.06
N THR A 82 10.45 -0.50 0.22
CA THR A 82 9.38 -1.32 -0.37
C THR A 82 7.97 -0.91 0.08
N CYS A 83 7.85 -0.19 1.19
CA CYS A 83 6.59 0.42 1.63
C CYS A 83 6.15 1.61 0.75
N GLY A 84 6.99 2.06 -0.19
CA GLY A 84 6.70 3.16 -1.09
C GLY A 84 7.23 4.53 -0.65
N TRP A 85 8.10 4.56 0.36
CA TRP A 85 8.76 5.78 0.79
C TRP A 85 9.98 6.08 -0.08
N HIS A 86 10.14 7.36 -0.43
CA HIS A 86 11.34 7.92 -1.06
C HIS A 86 11.85 9.05 -0.17
N GLY A 87 13.12 8.99 0.19
CA GLY A 87 13.79 10.00 0.99
C GLY A 87 14.22 11.22 0.18
N THR A 88 14.93 12.12 0.85
CA THR A 88 15.51 13.29 0.19
C THR A 88 16.67 12.84 -0.70
N PRO A 89 16.75 13.30 -1.96
CA PRO A 89 17.90 13.03 -2.81
C PRO A 89 19.20 13.55 -2.17
N LEU A 90 20.22 12.69 -2.13
CA LEU A 90 21.55 12.98 -1.61
C LEU A 90 22.52 13.10 -2.80
N PRO A 91 23.32 14.17 -2.92
CA PRO A 91 24.26 14.30 -4.03
C PRO A 91 25.13 13.06 -4.21
N TYR A 92 25.27 12.60 -5.45
CA TYR A 92 26.13 11.48 -5.80
C TYR A 92 27.42 12.02 -6.43
N ASP A 93 28.55 11.59 -5.88
CA ASP A 93 29.88 11.84 -6.39
C ASP A 93 30.57 10.48 -6.56
N PRO A 94 30.69 9.98 -7.80
CA PRO A 94 31.29 8.66 -8.05
C PRO A 94 32.75 8.58 -7.58
N ASP A 95 33.43 9.71 -7.41
CA ASP A 95 34.83 9.79 -6.98
C ASP A 95 34.97 10.20 -5.50
N GLY A 96 33.94 10.81 -4.90
CA GLY A 96 34.00 11.56 -3.64
C GLY A 96 33.73 10.78 -2.35
N GLY A 97 33.39 9.49 -2.46
CA GLY A 97 32.91 8.68 -1.34
C GLY A 97 33.96 7.89 -0.57
N GLN A 98 35.24 8.28 -0.57
CA GLN A 98 36.28 7.52 0.14
C GLN A 98 36.01 7.48 1.65
N TRP A 99 35.53 6.33 2.11
CA TRP A 99 35.45 5.99 3.51
C TRP A 99 36.66 5.13 3.86
N ASN A 100 37.43 5.59 4.83
CA ASN A 100 38.49 4.78 5.43
C ASN A 100 37.82 3.70 6.27
N ASP A 101 37.84 2.46 5.79
CA ASP A 101 37.40 1.37 6.62
C ASP A 101 38.31 1.23 7.86
N PRO A 102 37.84 0.65 8.99
CA PRO A 102 38.65 0.47 10.18
C PRO A 102 39.87 -0.45 9.97
N TYR A 103 39.98 -1.10 8.81
CA TYR A 103 41.08 -1.97 8.40
C TYR A 103 42.05 -1.29 7.41
N GLY A 104 41.83 -0.01 7.08
CA GLY A 104 42.68 0.81 6.21
C GLY A 104 42.50 0.57 4.72
N MET A 105 41.38 0.03 4.25
CA MET A 105 41.04 0.04 2.82
C MET A 105 40.19 1.27 2.49
N ASP A 106 40.61 2.00 1.45
CA ASP A 106 39.82 3.09 0.86
C ASP A 106 38.64 2.46 0.11
N ALA A 107 37.42 2.60 0.65
CA ALA A 107 36.20 2.14 0.00
C ALA A 107 35.39 3.33 -0.51
N TYR A 108 34.89 3.26 -1.75
CA TYR A 108 34.02 4.29 -2.34
C TYR A 108 32.57 4.01 -1.92
N ARG A 109 32.21 4.25 -0.65
CA ARG A 109 30.86 3.95 -0.11
C ARG A 109 30.24 5.05 0.76
N GLY A 110 30.89 6.22 0.87
CA GLY A 110 30.45 7.27 1.80
C GLY A 110 28.99 7.70 1.63
N GLN A 111 28.51 7.85 0.40
CA GLN A 111 27.17 8.37 0.12
C GLN A 111 26.06 7.32 0.24
N ASP A 112 26.37 6.05 -0.03
CA ASP A 112 25.47 4.92 0.24
C ASP A 112 25.17 4.79 1.75
N LEU A 113 26.12 5.16 2.62
CA LEU A 113 25.93 5.16 4.06
C LEU A 113 24.98 6.26 4.54
N ASP A 114 25.02 7.44 3.91
CA ASP A 114 24.07 8.53 4.20
C ASP A 114 22.65 8.13 3.75
N ALA A 115 22.52 7.51 2.57
CA ALA A 115 21.26 6.96 2.08
C ALA A 115 20.72 5.87 3.02
N LEU A 116 21.59 4.95 3.46
CA LEU A 116 21.26 3.94 4.47
C LEU A 116 20.79 4.59 5.78
N GLY A 117 21.49 5.63 6.26
CA GLY A 117 21.12 6.35 7.48
C GLY A 117 19.72 6.96 7.39
N ALA A 118 19.42 7.65 6.28
CA ALA A 118 18.09 8.21 6.02
C ALA A 118 17.01 7.12 5.92
N TRP A 119 17.29 5.99 5.26
CA TRP A 119 16.37 4.85 5.24
C TRP A 119 16.18 4.23 6.62
N GLN A 120 17.22 4.09 7.44
CA GLN A 120 17.11 3.55 8.80
C GLN A 120 16.27 4.46 9.70
N GLU A 121 16.40 5.77 9.56
CA GLU A 121 15.52 6.73 10.24
C GLU A 121 14.07 6.57 9.81
N HIS A 122 13.83 6.41 8.51
CA HIS A 122 12.50 6.10 7.99
C HIS A 122 11.95 4.79 8.56
N ALA A 123 12.70 3.69 8.49
CA ALA A 123 12.26 2.38 8.96
C ALA A 123 11.92 2.43 10.46
N ARG A 124 12.75 3.11 11.27
CA ARG A 124 12.47 3.36 12.69
C ARG A 124 11.22 4.20 12.90
N ALA A 125 11.06 5.29 12.14
CA ALA A 125 9.88 6.15 12.23
C ALA A 125 8.60 5.42 11.79
N ALA A 126 8.68 4.59 10.75
CA ALA A 126 7.58 3.79 10.25
C ALA A 126 7.18 2.71 11.27
N ALA A 127 8.15 1.99 11.83
CA ALA A 127 7.91 1.04 12.92
C ALA A 127 7.33 1.72 14.17
N ALA A 128 7.79 2.93 14.52
CA ALA A 128 7.22 3.69 15.63
C ALA A 128 5.82 4.25 15.34
N ALA A 129 5.52 4.56 14.07
CA ALA A 129 4.20 5.04 13.64
C ALA A 129 3.17 3.91 13.57
N VAL A 130 3.61 2.69 13.23
CA VAL A 130 2.87 1.46 13.51
C VAL A 130 3.03 1.17 14.99
N ASP A 131 2.40 1.99 15.85
CA ASP A 131 2.45 1.76 17.28
C ASP A 131 2.05 0.29 17.53
N PRO A 132 2.95 -0.56 18.07
CA PRO A 132 2.63 -1.95 18.33
C PRO A 132 1.41 -2.08 19.25
N ALA A 133 1.18 -1.10 20.13
CA ALA A 133 -0.04 -0.99 20.93
C ALA A 133 -1.27 -0.60 20.09
N VAL A 134 -1.14 0.17 19.01
CA VAL A 134 -2.24 0.46 18.07
C VAL A 134 -2.55 -0.74 17.19
N HIS A 135 -1.54 -1.41 16.63
CA HIS A 135 -1.77 -2.64 15.85
C HIS A 135 -2.37 -3.75 16.74
N SER A 136 -1.81 -3.93 17.94
CA SER A 136 -2.35 -4.84 18.96
C SER A 136 -3.73 -4.39 19.47
N SER A 137 -4.00 -3.08 19.56
CA SER A 137 -5.31 -2.55 19.94
C SER A 137 -6.35 -2.79 18.85
N HIS A 138 -6.01 -2.66 17.57
CA HIS A 138 -6.91 -2.97 16.47
C HIS A 138 -7.21 -4.47 16.40
N LEU A 139 -6.19 -5.32 16.53
CA LEU A 139 -6.38 -6.77 16.65
C LEU A 139 -7.24 -7.12 17.86
N TYR A 140 -6.96 -6.54 19.03
CA TYR A 140 -7.76 -6.73 20.24
C TYR A 140 -9.22 -6.32 20.03
N ARG A 141 -9.48 -5.14 19.44
CA ARG A 141 -10.84 -4.67 19.13
C ARG A 141 -11.55 -5.58 18.13
N LEU A 142 -10.84 -6.10 17.13
CA LEU A 142 -11.41 -7.06 16.18
C LEU A 142 -11.72 -8.41 16.86
N THR A 143 -10.85 -8.88 17.76
CA THR A 143 -11.11 -10.08 18.55
C THR A 143 -12.28 -9.88 19.51
N GLU A 144 -12.39 -8.73 20.17
CA GLU A 144 -13.51 -8.36 21.03
C GLU A 144 -14.82 -8.34 20.23
N LEU A 145 -14.83 -7.65 19.08
CA LEU A 145 -15.98 -7.62 18.17
C LEU A 145 -16.36 -9.02 17.67
N ALA A 146 -15.38 -9.87 17.35
CA ALA A 146 -15.62 -11.25 16.96
C ALA A 146 -16.26 -12.06 18.10
N GLY A 147 -15.83 -11.84 19.34
CA GLY A 147 -16.46 -12.41 20.54
C GLY A 147 -17.92 -11.99 20.67
N THR A 148 -18.20 -10.68 20.57
CA THR A 148 -19.57 -10.14 20.59
C THR A 148 -20.44 -10.70 19.47
N LEU A 149 -19.88 -10.86 18.26
CA LEU A 149 -20.58 -11.48 17.14
C LEU A 149 -20.88 -12.96 17.40
N GLY A 150 -19.97 -13.68 18.06
CA GLY A 150 -20.18 -15.08 18.48
C GLY A 150 -21.32 -15.22 19.47
N GLU A 151 -21.35 -14.37 20.51
CA GLU A 151 -22.45 -14.32 21.49
C GLU A 151 -23.78 -13.94 20.83
N LEU A 152 -23.78 -12.93 19.96
CA LEU A 152 -24.97 -12.55 19.19
C LEU A 152 -25.41 -13.65 18.23
N ALA A 153 -24.50 -14.44 17.66
CA ALA A 153 -24.86 -15.52 16.75
C ALA A 153 -25.66 -16.62 17.47
N ASP A 154 -25.36 -16.84 18.76
CA ASP A 154 -26.09 -17.76 19.62
C ASP A 154 -27.43 -17.17 20.09
N GLU A 155 -27.42 -15.95 20.66
CA GLU A 155 -28.62 -15.34 21.24
C GLU A 155 -29.59 -14.76 20.20
N ARG A 156 -29.05 -14.15 19.14
CA ARG A 156 -29.78 -13.31 18.17
C ARG A 156 -29.18 -13.45 16.76
N PRO A 157 -29.25 -14.62 16.12
CA PRO A 157 -28.54 -14.92 14.88
C PRO A 157 -28.81 -13.93 13.74
N ARG A 158 -30.03 -13.39 13.65
CA ARG A 158 -30.37 -12.36 12.64
C ARG A 158 -29.63 -11.04 12.87
N ALA A 159 -29.42 -10.64 14.13
CA ALA A 159 -28.66 -9.45 14.46
C ALA A 159 -27.17 -9.64 14.15
N ALA A 160 -26.61 -10.81 14.48
CA ALA A 160 -25.23 -11.16 14.11
C ALA A 160 -25.01 -11.15 12.60
N LEU A 161 -25.94 -11.71 11.81
CA LEU A 161 -25.86 -11.67 10.34
C LEU A 161 -25.94 -10.24 9.79
N ASN A 162 -26.80 -9.39 10.36
CA ASN A 162 -26.90 -7.99 9.95
C ASN A 162 -25.60 -7.21 10.24
N LEU A 163 -25.01 -7.39 11.43
CA LEU A 163 -23.74 -6.76 11.78
C LEU A 163 -22.58 -7.30 10.93
N ALA A 164 -22.52 -8.61 10.69
CA ALA A 164 -21.51 -9.21 9.82
C ALA A 164 -21.60 -8.69 8.37
N ARG A 165 -22.83 -8.44 7.87
CA ARG A 165 -23.06 -7.76 6.59
C ARG A 165 -22.51 -6.33 6.61
N MET A 166 -22.86 -5.54 7.62
CA MET A 166 -22.37 -4.14 7.76
C MET A 166 -20.84 -4.06 7.81
N LEU A 167 -20.16 -5.00 8.48
CA LEU A 167 -18.70 -5.04 8.50
C LEU A 167 -18.10 -5.35 7.13
N ARG A 168 -18.73 -6.24 6.35
CA ARG A 168 -18.30 -6.54 4.99
C ARG A 168 -18.50 -5.34 4.07
N GLU A 169 -19.64 -4.67 4.18
CA GLU A 169 -19.90 -3.42 3.46
C GLU A 169 -18.88 -2.35 3.82
N LEU A 170 -18.58 -2.17 5.12
CA LEU A 170 -17.53 -1.23 5.53
C LEU A 170 -16.19 -1.58 4.89
N ALA A 171 -15.74 -2.84 5.01
CA ALA A 171 -14.49 -3.28 4.41
C ALA A 171 -14.45 -3.01 2.90
N ASP A 172 -15.53 -3.32 2.18
CA ASP A 172 -15.67 -3.10 0.75
C ASP A 172 -15.62 -1.61 0.34
N HIS A 173 -15.99 -0.69 1.22
CA HIS A 173 -15.91 0.75 1.00
C HIS A 173 -14.52 1.30 1.31
N ILE A 174 -13.82 0.73 2.29
CA ILE A 174 -12.46 1.14 2.66
C ILE A 174 -11.42 0.62 1.67
N GLU A 175 -11.58 -0.63 1.19
CA GLU A 175 -10.60 -1.32 0.33
C GLU A 175 -10.17 -0.48 -0.89
N PRO A 176 -11.06 0.15 -1.68
CA PRO A 176 -10.65 0.92 -2.86
C PRO A 176 -9.81 2.14 -2.52
N LEU A 177 -10.05 2.77 -1.37
CA LEU A 177 -9.25 3.91 -0.92
C LEU A 177 -7.87 3.46 -0.45
N ALA A 178 -7.81 2.34 0.28
CA ALA A 178 -6.54 1.75 0.69
C ALA A 178 -5.71 1.33 -0.52
N VAL A 179 -6.33 0.67 -1.52
CA VAL A 179 -5.69 0.31 -2.79
C VAL A 179 -5.20 1.54 -3.54
N ALA A 180 -6.02 2.59 -3.67
CA ALA A 180 -5.60 3.82 -4.31
C ALA A 180 -4.43 4.46 -3.58
N GLN A 181 -4.45 4.54 -2.25
CA GLN A 181 -3.36 5.10 -1.47
C GLN A 181 -2.08 4.25 -1.57
N ALA A 182 -2.18 2.91 -1.54
CA ALA A 182 -1.04 2.02 -1.76
C ALA A 182 -0.44 2.25 -3.15
N ARG A 183 -1.28 2.39 -4.18
CA ARG A 183 -0.82 2.74 -5.53
C ARG A 183 -0.18 4.13 -5.61
N ALA A 184 -0.65 5.10 -4.81
CA ALA A 184 -0.05 6.42 -4.71
C ALA A 184 1.36 6.38 -4.12
N LEU A 185 1.62 5.41 -3.24
CA LEU A 185 2.92 5.12 -2.67
C LEU A 185 3.74 4.19 -3.58
N GLY A 186 3.31 3.91 -4.80
CA GLY A 186 4.06 3.07 -5.73
C GLY A 186 3.99 1.55 -5.43
N VAL A 187 3.26 1.11 -4.40
CA VAL A 187 3.16 -0.31 -4.02
C VAL A 187 2.69 -1.15 -5.22
N PRO A 188 3.43 -2.18 -5.64
CA PRO A 188 3.10 -2.95 -6.83
C PRO A 188 1.82 -3.77 -6.62
N TRP A 189 1.13 -4.06 -7.73
CA TRP A 189 -0.11 -4.84 -7.69
C TRP A 189 0.05 -6.24 -7.09
N ASP A 190 1.24 -6.83 -7.18
CA ASP A 190 1.53 -8.15 -6.59
C ASP A 190 1.45 -8.07 -5.06
N THR A 191 2.14 -7.10 -4.45
CA THR A 191 2.09 -6.87 -2.99
C THR A 191 0.67 -6.54 -2.51
N ILE A 192 -0.07 -5.68 -3.23
CA ILE A 192 -1.47 -5.40 -2.89
C ILE A 192 -2.34 -6.68 -2.95
N ALA A 193 -2.05 -7.58 -3.90
CA ALA A 193 -2.78 -8.83 -4.02
C ALA A 193 -2.45 -9.79 -2.86
N ASP A 194 -1.18 -9.85 -2.46
CA ASP A 194 -0.74 -10.61 -1.29
C ASP A 194 -1.42 -10.09 0.00
N ASP A 195 -1.44 -8.77 0.23
CA ASP A 195 -2.09 -8.13 1.38
C ASP A 195 -3.60 -8.42 1.43
N LEU A 196 -4.26 -8.44 0.26
CA LEU A 196 -5.68 -8.76 0.12
C LEU A 196 -5.95 -10.26 0.04
N THR A 197 -4.93 -11.12 0.09
CA THR A 197 -5.02 -12.59 -0.01
C THR A 197 -5.70 -13.09 -1.29
N VAL A 198 -5.50 -12.38 -2.40
CA VAL A 198 -6.09 -12.69 -3.72
C VAL A 198 -5.00 -12.74 -4.79
N THR A 199 -5.32 -13.20 -5.99
CA THR A 199 -4.34 -13.21 -7.08
C THR A 199 -4.17 -11.82 -7.68
N ARG A 200 -2.98 -11.55 -8.23
CA ARG A 200 -2.70 -10.35 -9.03
C ARG A 200 -3.75 -10.14 -10.13
N GLN A 201 -4.16 -11.21 -10.83
CA GLN A 201 -5.17 -11.14 -11.89
C GLN A 201 -6.52 -10.70 -11.34
N SER A 202 -6.93 -11.17 -10.16
CA SER A 202 -8.17 -10.78 -9.52
C SER A 202 -8.17 -9.30 -9.13
N VAL A 203 -7.10 -8.81 -8.50
CA VAL A 203 -6.96 -7.38 -8.16
C VAL A 203 -6.94 -6.51 -9.40
N HIS A 204 -6.14 -6.89 -10.41
CA HIS A 204 -6.08 -6.13 -11.66
C HIS A 204 -7.43 -6.14 -12.40
N GLY A 205 -8.16 -7.25 -12.36
CA GLY A 205 -9.52 -7.35 -12.90
C GLY A 205 -10.48 -6.39 -12.20
N ARG A 206 -10.49 -6.43 -10.86
CA ARG A 206 -11.35 -5.62 -9.99
C ARG A 206 -11.09 -4.12 -10.14
N TYR A 207 -9.83 -3.70 -10.23
CA TYR A 207 -9.48 -2.27 -10.14
C TYR A 207 -9.06 -1.60 -11.45
N VAL A 208 -8.62 -2.36 -12.46
CA VAL A 208 -8.04 -1.77 -13.69
C VAL A 208 -8.77 -2.21 -14.94
N ALA A 209 -8.92 -3.52 -15.17
CA ALA A 209 -9.36 -4.02 -16.47
C ALA A 209 -10.87 -3.87 -16.70
N ARG A 210 -11.68 -4.29 -15.72
CA ARG A 210 -13.14 -4.23 -15.81
C ARG A 210 -13.75 -4.06 -14.42
N PRO A 211 -13.58 -2.88 -13.79
CA PRO A 211 -14.17 -2.62 -12.49
C PRO A 211 -15.69 -2.77 -12.57
N SER A 212 -16.26 -3.51 -11.61
CA SER A 212 -17.70 -3.71 -11.55
C SER A 212 -18.42 -2.37 -11.37
N GLN A 213 -19.65 -2.27 -11.88
CA GLN A 213 -20.47 -1.08 -11.69
C GLN A 213 -20.70 -0.79 -10.19
N GLU A 214 -20.85 -1.84 -9.39
CA GLU A 214 -20.97 -1.75 -7.94
C GLU A 214 -19.74 -1.08 -7.30
N LEU A 215 -18.52 -1.49 -7.66
CA LEU A 215 -17.30 -0.87 -7.16
C LEU A 215 -17.21 0.61 -7.58
N GLN A 216 -17.56 0.92 -8.83
CA GLN A 216 -17.57 2.30 -9.31
C GLN A 216 -18.56 3.16 -8.53
N GLN A 217 -19.77 2.64 -8.29
CA GLN A 217 -20.80 3.33 -7.50
C GLN A 217 -20.33 3.58 -6.06
N ARG A 218 -19.75 2.58 -5.39
CA ARG A 218 -19.22 2.73 -4.03
C ARG A 218 -18.16 3.83 -3.95
N VAL A 219 -17.22 3.88 -4.90
CA VAL A 219 -16.21 4.93 -4.95
C VAL A 219 -16.84 6.30 -5.19
N GLN A 220 -17.86 6.37 -6.06
CA GLN A 220 -18.61 7.60 -6.31
C GLN A 220 -19.35 8.08 -5.05
N ASP A 221 -20.01 7.18 -4.33
CA ASP A 221 -20.75 7.52 -3.11
C ASP A 221 -19.83 8.01 -1.99
N LEU A 222 -18.61 7.46 -1.92
CA LEU A 222 -17.59 7.84 -0.92
C LEU A 222 -16.86 9.13 -1.25
N THR A 223 -16.47 9.31 -2.51
CA THR A 223 -15.51 10.34 -2.92
C THR A 223 -16.13 11.46 -3.76
N GLY A 224 -17.33 11.23 -4.31
CA GLY A 224 -17.95 12.08 -5.33
C GLY A 224 -17.31 11.97 -6.72
N GLY A 225 -16.24 11.17 -6.88
CA GLY A 225 -15.51 10.99 -8.14
C GLY A 225 -15.53 9.55 -8.66
N THR A 226 -14.90 9.30 -9.81
CA THR A 226 -14.81 7.93 -10.35
C THR A 226 -13.64 7.15 -9.76
N LEU A 227 -13.70 5.81 -9.84
CA LEU A 227 -12.53 4.96 -9.51
C LEU A 227 -11.30 5.33 -10.35
N ALA A 228 -11.49 5.69 -11.62
CA ALA A 228 -10.39 6.11 -12.48
C ALA A 228 -9.77 7.41 -11.97
N ASP A 229 -10.58 8.39 -11.54
CA ASP A 229 -10.08 9.65 -10.97
C ASP A 229 -9.33 9.40 -9.67
N LEU A 230 -9.85 8.53 -8.80
CA LEU A 230 -9.19 8.14 -7.55
C LEU A 230 -7.81 7.50 -7.81
N LEU A 231 -7.73 6.53 -8.73
CA LEU A 231 -6.48 5.86 -9.09
C LEU A 231 -5.50 6.78 -9.83
N ASN A 232 -6.00 7.68 -10.68
CA ASN A 232 -5.17 8.68 -11.36
C ASN A 232 -4.63 9.73 -10.39
N ALA A 233 -5.48 10.22 -9.48
CA ALA A 233 -5.08 11.15 -8.43
C ALA A 233 -4.03 10.51 -7.51
N ALA A 234 -4.19 9.23 -7.19
CA ALA A 234 -3.19 8.44 -6.50
C ALA A 234 -1.86 8.38 -7.26
N LYS A 235 -1.88 7.99 -8.54
CA LYS A 235 -0.67 7.87 -9.37
C LYS A 235 0.15 9.17 -9.45
N ASN A 236 -0.53 10.32 -9.47
CA ASN A 236 0.11 11.63 -9.61
C ASN A 236 0.33 12.32 -8.26
N ARG A 237 0.14 11.61 -7.16
CA ARG A 237 0.11 12.22 -5.83
C ARG A 237 1.51 12.47 -5.30
N ARG A 238 1.70 13.62 -4.66
CA ARG A 238 2.85 13.82 -3.79
C ARG A 238 2.69 12.95 -2.54
N PRO A 239 3.71 12.18 -2.14
CA PRO A 239 3.73 11.47 -0.87
C PRO A 239 3.29 12.36 0.29
N HIS A 240 2.60 11.78 1.29
CA HIS A 240 2.09 12.46 2.48
C HIS A 240 0.96 13.50 2.29
N THR A 241 0.40 13.63 1.09
CA THR A 241 -0.82 14.43 0.90
C THR A 241 -2.04 13.64 1.44
N PRO A 242 -2.90 14.18 2.32
CA PRO A 242 -4.04 13.45 2.89
C PRO A 242 -5.13 13.20 1.83
N PRO A 243 -5.69 11.98 1.69
CA PRO A 243 -6.66 11.62 0.64
C PRO A 243 -7.76 12.66 0.43
N PRO A 244 -8.16 12.94 -0.84
CA PRO A 244 -9.35 13.74 -1.06
C PRO A 244 -10.51 13.09 -0.30
N ALA A 245 -11.28 13.89 0.43
CA ALA A 245 -12.42 13.48 1.27
C ALA A 245 -12.15 13.03 2.73
N ARG A 246 -11.03 13.40 3.37
CA ARG A 246 -10.82 13.11 4.82
C ARG A 246 -11.89 13.76 5.72
N GLU A 247 -12.37 14.95 5.38
CA GLU A 247 -13.45 15.66 6.09
C GLU A 247 -14.83 15.16 5.66
N GLY A 248 -15.31 14.09 6.27
CA GLY A 248 -16.67 13.58 6.00
C GLY A 248 -16.82 12.07 6.09
N TRP A 249 -15.71 11.36 6.16
CA TRP A 249 -15.68 9.89 6.15
C TRP A 249 -16.57 9.23 7.21
N PRO A 250 -16.55 9.64 8.50
CA PRO A 250 -17.45 9.06 9.49
C PRO A 250 -18.93 9.27 9.13
N LYS A 251 -19.29 10.44 8.59
CA LYS A 251 -20.67 10.73 8.16
C LYS A 251 -21.06 9.95 6.91
N ALA A 252 -20.15 9.77 5.96
CA ALA A 252 -20.37 8.96 4.76
C ALA A 252 -20.58 7.49 5.13
N VAL A 253 -19.72 6.93 5.98
CA VAL A 253 -19.84 5.57 6.51
C VAL A 253 -21.16 5.40 7.28
N CYS A 254 -21.50 6.32 8.20
CA CYS A 254 -22.78 6.26 8.90
C CYS A 254 -23.98 6.30 7.95
N ARG A 255 -23.89 7.07 6.84
CA ARG A 255 -24.97 7.12 5.84
C ARG A 255 -25.10 5.80 5.10
N ILE A 256 -23.98 5.24 4.62
CA ILE A 256 -23.93 3.95 3.92
C ILE A 256 -24.55 2.85 4.79
N LEU A 257 -24.13 2.76 6.06
CA LEU A 257 -24.64 1.77 6.99
C LEU A 257 -26.13 1.98 7.34
N ALA A 258 -26.65 3.21 7.24
CA ALA A 258 -28.05 3.54 7.52
C ALA A 258 -28.98 3.32 6.31
N THR A 259 -28.49 3.47 5.07
CA THR A 259 -29.31 3.37 3.86
C THR A 259 -29.70 1.93 3.51
N ASP A 260 -28.88 0.93 3.86
CA ASP A 260 -29.16 -0.47 3.51
C ASP A 260 -30.26 -1.12 4.37
N ASP A 261 -30.61 -0.53 5.51
CA ASP A 261 -31.76 -0.97 6.30
C ASP A 261 -33.12 -0.69 5.62
N HIS A 262 -33.17 0.22 4.63
CA HIS A 262 -34.43 0.63 3.98
C HIS A 262 -34.70 -0.10 2.66
N SER A 263 -33.69 -0.63 1.98
CA SER A 263 -33.85 -1.34 0.70
C SER A 263 -34.52 -2.72 0.86
N THR A 264 -34.44 -3.34 2.04
CA THR A 264 -35.10 -4.64 2.30
C THR A 264 -36.58 -4.53 2.69
N ALA A 265 -37.06 -3.35 3.10
CA ALA A 265 -38.44 -3.16 3.53
C ALA A 265 -39.44 -2.98 2.37
N THR A 266 -38.97 -2.65 1.16
CA THR A 266 -39.86 -2.27 0.03
C THR A 266 -40.23 -3.46 -0.88
N GLY A 267 -39.73 -4.67 -0.61
CA GLY A 267 -39.99 -5.87 -1.42
C GLY A 267 -41.20 -6.72 -1.02
N ALA A 268 -41.91 -6.39 0.07
CA ALA A 268 -42.93 -7.28 0.66
C ALA A 268 -44.40 -6.92 0.34
N THR A 269 -44.67 -5.93 -0.53
CA THR A 269 -46.06 -5.55 -0.91
C THR A 269 -46.29 -5.68 -2.41
N ASN A 270 -46.18 -6.90 -2.95
CA ASN A 270 -46.81 -7.23 -4.24
C ASN A 270 -47.03 -8.74 -4.38
N SER A 271 -47.94 -9.29 -3.58
CA SER A 271 -48.64 -10.52 -3.93
C SER A 271 -49.97 -10.59 -3.18
N ARG A 272 -50.96 -9.89 -3.72
CA ARG A 272 -52.38 -10.12 -3.44
C ARG A 272 -53.11 -10.06 -4.78
N ALA A 273 -52.76 -11.00 -5.65
CA ALA A 273 -53.57 -11.34 -6.82
C ALA A 273 -54.59 -12.39 -6.40
N ASP A 274 -55.84 -11.94 -6.37
CA ASP A 274 -57.08 -12.66 -6.68
C ASP A 274 -57.10 -14.19 -6.50
N PHE A 275 -57.66 -14.60 -5.35
CA PHE A 275 -58.34 -15.88 -5.22
C PHE A 275 -59.79 -15.67 -5.67
N ASP A 276 -60.13 -16.08 -6.90
CA ASP A 276 -61.49 -16.09 -7.44
C ASP A 276 -62.20 -17.39 -7.04
N PRO A 277 -63.29 -17.36 -6.23
CA PRO A 277 -64.05 -18.55 -5.89
C PRO A 277 -65.39 -18.57 -6.64
N ARG A 278 -65.47 -19.34 -7.73
CA ARG A 278 -66.69 -19.80 -8.43
C ARG A 278 -66.27 -20.89 -9.43
N THR A 279 -66.91 -22.04 -9.60
CA THR A 279 -68.22 -22.57 -9.19
C THR A 279 -68.20 -24.07 -9.47
N ASP A 280 -68.67 -24.88 -8.53
CA ASP A 280 -69.19 -26.22 -8.80
C ASP A 280 -70.50 -26.11 -9.58
N GLY A 281 -70.64 -26.96 -10.59
CA GLY A 281 -71.82 -27.15 -11.44
C GLY A 281 -71.59 -28.29 -12.41
#